data_AF-F4XUE2-F1
#
_entry.id   AF-F4XUE2-F1
#
_cell.length_a   1.000
_cell.length_b   1.000
_cell.length_c   1.000
_cell.angle_alpha   90.00
_cell.angle_beta   90.00
_cell.angle_gamma   90.00
#
_symmetry.space_group_name_H-M   'P 1'
#
loop_
_entity.id
_entity.type
_entity.pdbx_description
1 polymer ?
#
loop_
_entity_poly.entity_id
_entity_poly.type
_entity_poly.pdbx_seq_one_letter_code
_entity_poly.pdbx_strand_id
1 'polypeptide(L)'
;MLRVPVISPDGKPLMPTKASRARRWLLCGLAVVYPNDLNVFAVQLVNQPSGNQTQDIAIGIDPGKMFSGMAVQSSKITLWTGHLILPDKKVRERMDTRRMMRSRSVGFAEKTRRSRRIDRKVAYSQRSHRQKRFSNRRVKRVPPSIRANRQLENRVTKELCFLYPVNVIVYEVVKARGSKGFSPVMVGQYWAISQLEQIAPVIQKQGWETALKREALGLIKDKTDKSQQTVNTHAVDGIALAATHFFRRKNYYHRNGKLSVPKNCDVTNAVFSVIRRAPISRRQLHLLQFSKRLSEKSHLLHPSPLNPPILGDF
;
A
#
# COMPACT_ATOMS: atom_id res chain seq x y z
N MET A 1 -13.76 -15.82 8.92
CA MET A 1 -14.60 -15.80 7.70
C MET A 1 -14.32 -14.52 6.93
N LEU A 2 -13.99 -14.61 5.64
CA LEU A 2 -13.64 -13.47 4.79
C LEU A 2 -14.83 -12.52 4.59
N ARG A 3 -14.53 -11.22 4.48
CA ARG A 3 -15.51 -10.16 4.20
C ARG A 3 -15.30 -9.61 2.80
N VAL A 4 -16.42 -9.33 2.13
CA VAL A 4 -16.47 -8.80 0.77
C VAL A 4 -16.84 -7.31 0.85
N PRO A 5 -16.03 -6.40 0.28
CA PRO A 5 -16.38 -4.99 0.14
C PRO A 5 -17.69 -4.82 -0.63
N VAL A 6 -18.52 -3.88 -0.20
CA VAL A 6 -19.82 -3.61 -0.80
C VAL A 6 -19.87 -2.14 -1.17
N ILE A 7 -20.24 -1.84 -2.42
CA ILE A 7 -20.40 -0.49 -2.93
C ILE A 7 -21.89 -0.24 -3.14
N SER A 8 -22.36 0.95 -2.77
CA SER A 8 -23.71 1.41 -3.08
C SER A 8 -23.88 1.67 -4.59
N PRO A 9 -25.12 1.76 -5.09
CA PRO A 9 -25.36 2.19 -6.48
C PRO A 9 -24.69 3.56 -6.77
N ASP A 10 -24.65 4.44 -5.78
CA ASP A 10 -24.05 5.79 -5.85
C ASP A 10 -22.51 5.80 -5.77
N GLY A 11 -21.86 4.64 -5.76
CA GLY A 11 -20.40 4.52 -5.71
C GLY A 11 -19.77 4.76 -4.33
N LYS A 12 -20.58 4.93 -3.28
CA LYS A 12 -20.08 5.06 -1.90
C LYS A 12 -19.78 3.70 -1.28
N PRO A 13 -18.65 3.52 -0.58
CA PRO A 13 -18.36 2.28 0.12
C PRO A 13 -19.31 2.06 1.30
N LEU A 14 -19.82 0.85 1.44
CA LEU A 14 -20.70 0.39 2.52
C LEU A 14 -19.97 -0.62 3.41
N MET A 15 -20.61 -1.01 4.52
CA MET A 15 -20.03 -1.99 5.43
C MET A 15 -19.81 -3.35 4.72
N PRO A 16 -18.60 -3.94 4.79
CA PRO A 16 -18.31 -5.23 4.17
C PRO A 16 -19.21 -6.36 4.67
N THR A 17 -19.65 -7.23 3.75
CA THR A 17 -20.58 -8.31 4.03
C THR A 17 -19.90 -9.68 4.09
N LYS A 18 -20.62 -10.71 4.53
CA LYS A 18 -20.13 -12.10 4.46
C LYS A 18 -20.07 -12.56 3.01
N ALA A 19 -19.05 -13.33 2.63
CA ALA A 19 -18.93 -13.89 1.29
C ALA A 19 -20.18 -14.67 0.83
N SER A 20 -20.79 -15.45 1.73
CA SER A 20 -22.04 -16.19 1.44
C SER A 20 -23.22 -15.28 1.10
N ARG A 21 -23.29 -14.09 1.70
CA ARG A 21 -24.33 -13.09 1.38
C ARG A 21 -24.06 -12.42 0.03
N ALA A 22 -22.82 -12.04 -0.25
CA ALA A 22 -22.44 -11.48 -1.54
C ALA A 22 -22.74 -12.46 -2.69
N ARG A 23 -22.45 -13.76 -2.53
CA ARG A 23 -22.82 -14.79 -3.51
C ARG A 23 -24.32 -14.86 -3.79
N ARG A 24 -25.15 -14.88 -2.74
CA ARG A 24 -26.62 -14.87 -2.90
C ARG A 24 -27.10 -13.62 -3.65
N TRP A 25 -26.53 -12.46 -3.36
CA TRP A 25 -26.89 -11.24 -4.10
C TRP A 25 -26.54 -11.31 -5.58
N LEU A 26 -25.38 -11.87 -5.93
CA LEU A 26 -24.99 -12.06 -7.33
C LEU A 26 -25.92 -13.05 -8.04
N LEU A 27 -26.25 -14.18 -7.41
CA LEU A 27 -27.16 -15.18 -7.98
C LEU A 27 -28.57 -14.63 -8.19
N CYS A 28 -29.07 -13.80 -7.28
CA CYS A 28 -30.38 -13.17 -7.37
C CYS A 28 -30.40 -11.88 -8.21
N GLY A 29 -29.28 -11.48 -8.83
CA GLY A 29 -29.20 -10.23 -9.61
C GLY A 29 -29.33 -8.95 -8.78
N LEU A 30 -29.16 -9.01 -7.45
CA LEU A 30 -29.25 -7.86 -6.54
C LEU A 30 -27.94 -7.06 -6.44
N ALA A 31 -26.85 -7.65 -6.93
CA ALA A 31 -25.53 -7.02 -6.98
C ALA A 31 -24.80 -7.45 -8.26
N VAL A 32 -23.81 -6.67 -8.65
CA VAL A 32 -22.87 -6.97 -9.74
C VAL A 32 -21.44 -6.95 -9.22
N VAL A 33 -20.52 -7.62 -9.91
CA VAL A 33 -19.09 -7.59 -9.55
C VAL A 33 -18.54 -6.18 -9.78
N TYR A 34 -17.87 -5.62 -8.78
CA TYR A 34 -17.28 -4.29 -8.84
C TYR A 34 -15.79 -4.35 -9.22
N PRO A 35 -15.40 -3.90 -10.43
CA PRO A 35 -14.01 -3.87 -10.85
C PRO A 35 -13.23 -2.81 -10.08
N ASN A 36 -11.98 -3.13 -9.70
CA ASN A 36 -11.11 -2.20 -8.98
C ASN A 36 -9.63 -2.49 -9.25
N ASP A 37 -8.79 -1.47 -9.04
CA ASP A 37 -7.35 -1.51 -9.30
C ASP A 37 -6.57 -2.47 -8.40
N LEU A 38 -7.12 -2.83 -7.23
CA LEU A 38 -6.49 -3.76 -6.29
C LEU A 38 -6.82 -5.22 -6.61
N ASN A 39 -7.68 -5.48 -7.59
CA ASN A 39 -8.18 -6.80 -7.95
C ASN A 39 -8.78 -7.56 -6.73
N VAL A 40 -9.39 -6.82 -5.82
CA VAL A 40 -10.10 -7.40 -4.66
C VAL A 40 -11.52 -7.74 -5.11
N PHE A 41 -11.99 -8.95 -4.81
CA PHE A 41 -13.39 -9.31 -5.09
C PHE A 41 -14.33 -8.42 -4.27
N ALA A 42 -15.07 -7.56 -4.95
CA ALA A 42 -16.02 -6.60 -4.39
C ALA A 42 -17.33 -6.65 -5.19
N VAL A 43 -18.42 -6.23 -4.57
CA VAL A 43 -19.74 -6.18 -5.21
C VAL A 43 -20.35 -4.80 -5.10
N GLN A 44 -21.07 -4.37 -6.15
CA GLN A 44 -21.88 -3.17 -6.14
C GLN A 44 -23.35 -3.56 -6.12
N LEU A 45 -24.13 -2.98 -5.21
CA LEU A 45 -25.57 -3.20 -5.15
C LEU A 45 -26.26 -2.55 -6.35
N VAL A 46 -27.29 -3.19 -6.89
CA VAL A 46 -28.12 -2.64 -7.96
C VAL A 46 -29.14 -1.66 -7.38
N ASN A 47 -29.75 -2.02 -6.26
CA ASN A 47 -30.77 -1.22 -5.59
C ASN A 47 -30.18 -0.49 -4.38
N GLN A 48 -30.85 0.58 -3.97
CA GLN A 48 -30.48 1.32 -2.77
C GLN A 48 -30.52 0.39 -1.54
N PRO A 49 -29.49 0.44 -0.68
CA PRO A 49 -29.45 -0.40 0.50
C PRO A 49 -30.53 0.01 1.50
N SER A 50 -30.99 -0.95 2.31
CA SER A 50 -31.94 -0.67 3.39
C SER A 50 -31.35 0.17 4.53
N GLY A 51 -30.03 0.40 4.55
CA GLY A 51 -29.36 1.20 5.56
C GLY A 51 -27.88 1.41 5.26
N ASN A 52 -27.34 2.53 5.76
CA ASN A 52 -25.97 3.00 5.51
C ASN A 52 -25.11 3.02 6.77
N GLN A 53 -25.52 2.30 7.82
CA GLN A 53 -24.77 2.25 9.07
C GLN A 53 -23.47 1.47 8.88
N THR A 54 -22.35 2.12 9.20
CA THR A 54 -21.01 1.52 9.14
C THR A 54 -20.41 1.44 10.53
N GLN A 55 -19.49 0.49 10.71
CA GLN A 55 -18.60 0.46 11.86
C GLN A 55 -17.32 1.20 11.52
N ASP A 56 -16.62 1.65 12.55
CA ASP A 56 -15.35 2.35 12.42
C ASP A 56 -14.28 1.42 11.80
N ILE A 57 -13.62 1.89 10.75
CA ILE A 57 -12.58 1.15 10.01
C ILE A 57 -11.31 2.01 9.91
N ALA A 58 -10.17 1.39 10.22
CA ALA A 58 -8.87 2.00 10.19
C ALA A 58 -7.95 1.33 9.15
N ILE A 59 -7.12 2.12 8.48
CA ILE A 59 -5.98 1.63 7.69
C ILE A 59 -4.71 1.76 8.51
N GLY A 60 -3.91 0.71 8.64
CA GLY A 60 -2.57 0.77 9.23
C GLY A 60 -1.50 0.74 8.14
N ILE A 61 -0.52 1.63 8.22
CA ILE A 61 0.58 1.78 7.26
C ILE A 61 1.92 1.73 8.01
N ASP A 62 2.67 0.64 7.82
CA ASP A 62 4.06 0.49 8.26
C ASP A 62 5.01 0.77 7.06
N PRO A 63 5.57 1.99 6.96
CA PRO A 63 6.36 2.39 5.82
C PRO A 63 7.81 1.92 5.94
N GLY A 64 8.28 1.14 4.97
CA GLY A 64 9.69 0.74 4.89
C GLY A 64 10.46 1.34 3.73
N LYS A 65 11.72 0.91 3.59
CA LYS A 65 12.60 1.32 2.47
C LYS A 65 12.34 0.51 1.21
N MET A 66 12.25 -0.81 1.37
CA MET A 66 12.06 -1.78 0.27
C MET A 66 10.64 -2.33 0.21
N PHE A 67 10.01 -2.48 1.37
CA PHE A 67 8.67 -3.03 1.51
C PHE A 67 7.87 -2.15 2.48
N SER A 68 6.56 -2.07 2.27
CA SER A 68 5.64 -1.46 3.24
C SER A 68 4.52 -2.44 3.58
N GLY A 69 4.19 -2.50 4.87
CA GLY A 69 3.06 -3.27 5.38
C GLY A 69 1.81 -2.42 5.42
N MET A 70 0.69 -2.93 4.92
CA MET A 70 -0.60 -2.25 5.03
C MET A 70 -1.69 -3.22 5.47
N ALA A 71 -2.67 -2.74 6.22
CA ALA A 71 -3.87 -3.51 6.53
C ALA A 71 -5.10 -2.62 6.73
N VAL A 72 -6.28 -3.19 6.47
CA VAL A 72 -7.58 -2.59 6.80
C VAL A 72 -8.19 -3.40 7.94
N GLN A 73 -8.53 -2.73 9.03
CA GLN A 73 -8.99 -3.36 10.26
C GLN A 73 -10.25 -2.67 10.78
N SER A 74 -11.21 -3.46 11.26
CA SER A 74 -12.27 -3.00 12.16
C SER A 74 -12.01 -3.53 13.59
N SER A 75 -12.85 -3.13 14.55
CA SER A 75 -12.77 -3.68 15.91
C SER A 75 -13.02 -5.20 16.00
N LYS A 76 -13.52 -5.86 14.96
CA LYS A 76 -13.88 -7.29 15.02
C LYS A 76 -13.24 -8.14 13.94
N ILE A 77 -12.71 -7.53 12.86
CA ILE A 77 -12.35 -8.27 11.66
C ILE A 77 -11.20 -7.57 10.94
N THR A 78 -10.21 -8.36 10.51
CA THR A 78 -9.23 -7.91 9.52
C THR A 78 -9.84 -8.05 8.13
N LEU A 79 -9.97 -6.93 7.42
CA LEU A 79 -10.69 -6.86 6.14
C LEU A 79 -9.77 -7.08 4.95
N TRP A 80 -8.53 -6.58 5.03
CA TRP A 80 -7.56 -6.66 3.96
C TRP A 80 -6.14 -6.52 4.51
N THR A 81 -5.18 -7.17 3.86
CA THR A 81 -3.75 -7.08 4.17
C THR A 81 -2.92 -6.96 2.91
N GLY A 82 -1.83 -6.19 3.00
CA GLY A 82 -0.99 -5.86 1.86
C GLY A 82 0.49 -5.89 2.17
N HIS A 83 1.25 -6.51 1.28
CA HIS A 83 2.70 -6.40 1.19
C HIS A 83 3.04 -5.58 -0.06
N LEU A 84 3.51 -4.35 0.12
CA LEU A 84 3.90 -3.47 -0.98
C LEU A 84 5.38 -3.62 -1.28
N ILE A 85 5.72 -4.03 -2.50
CA ILE A 85 7.10 -4.03 -3.02
C ILE A 85 7.40 -2.64 -3.61
N LEU A 86 8.22 -1.89 -2.90
CA LEU A 86 8.48 -0.49 -3.21
C LEU A 86 9.49 -0.35 -4.36
N PRO A 87 9.32 0.64 -5.26
CA PRO A 87 10.15 0.79 -6.44
C PRO A 87 11.52 1.46 -6.21
N ASP A 88 11.99 1.61 -4.96
CA ASP A 88 13.18 2.41 -4.60
C ASP A 88 14.41 2.04 -5.44
N LYS A 89 14.80 0.75 -5.43
CA LYS A 89 15.98 0.24 -6.16
C LYS A 89 15.89 0.55 -7.67
N LYS A 90 14.76 0.22 -8.30
CA LYS A 90 14.52 0.43 -9.73
C LYS A 90 14.53 1.90 -10.12
N VAL A 91 13.97 2.78 -9.27
CA VAL A 91 13.98 4.23 -9.52
C VAL A 91 15.39 4.78 -9.35
N ARG A 92 16.13 4.32 -8.35
CA ARG A 92 17.52 4.71 -8.12
C ARG A 92 18.42 4.33 -9.29
N GLU A 93 18.36 3.08 -9.73
CA GLU A 93 19.10 2.59 -10.91
C GLU A 93 18.80 3.46 -12.14
N ARG A 94 17.52 3.74 -12.42
CA ARG A 94 17.13 4.63 -13.53
C ARG A 94 17.66 6.05 -13.37
N MET A 95 17.68 6.58 -12.16
CA MET A 95 18.23 7.92 -11.88
C MET A 95 19.75 7.94 -12.06
N ASP A 96 20.44 6.85 -11.73
CA ASP A 96 21.87 6.69 -11.91
C ASP A 96 22.23 6.50 -13.40
N THR A 97 21.51 5.66 -14.15
CA THR A 97 21.64 5.56 -15.62
C THR A 97 21.39 6.91 -16.28
N ARG A 98 20.34 7.64 -15.87
CA ARG A 98 20.04 8.98 -16.41
C ARG A 98 21.10 10.02 -16.00
N ARG A 99 21.79 9.82 -14.89
CA ARG A 99 22.94 10.67 -14.50
C ARG A 99 24.13 10.36 -15.39
N MET A 100 24.47 9.08 -15.53
CA MET A 100 25.54 8.56 -16.37
C MET A 100 25.43 9.03 -17.83
N MET A 101 24.25 8.87 -18.44
CA MET A 101 23.96 9.35 -19.80
C MET A 101 24.12 10.87 -19.95
N ARG A 102 23.81 11.63 -18.89
CA ARG A 102 24.01 13.09 -18.88
C ARG A 102 25.44 13.50 -18.53
N SER A 103 26.22 12.66 -17.85
CA SER A 103 27.57 13.00 -17.40
C SER A 103 28.67 12.50 -18.34
N ARG A 104 28.38 11.58 -19.28
CA ARG A 104 29.37 10.84 -20.10
C ARG A 104 30.53 10.36 -19.23
N SER A 105 30.22 9.43 -18.32
CA SER A 105 31.21 8.75 -17.48
C SER A 105 30.91 7.26 -17.49
N VAL A 106 30.98 6.66 -18.68
CA VAL A 106 31.20 5.22 -18.89
C VAL A 106 32.46 5.17 -19.75
N GLY A 107 33.32 4.18 -19.51
CA GLY A 107 34.69 4.07 -20.02
C GLY A 107 34.93 4.61 -21.44
N PHE A 108 36.11 5.19 -21.64
CA PHE A 108 36.66 5.71 -22.89
C PHE A 108 35.88 6.82 -23.65
N ALA A 109 34.61 7.11 -23.31
CA ALA A 109 33.84 8.15 -23.99
C ALA A 109 34.04 9.55 -23.38
N GLU A 110 34.49 10.51 -24.22
CA GLU A 110 34.81 11.89 -23.85
C GLU A 110 33.77 12.59 -22.95
N LYS A 111 34.28 13.26 -21.91
CA LYS A 111 33.61 14.30 -21.10
C LYS A 111 32.59 15.10 -21.94
N THR A 112 31.37 15.29 -21.44
CA THR A 112 30.39 16.21 -22.07
C THR A 112 31.04 17.56 -22.43
N ARG A 113 30.60 18.22 -23.52
CA ARG A 113 31.10 19.56 -23.91
C ARG A 113 31.20 20.52 -22.72
N ARG A 114 30.22 20.49 -21.81
CA ARG A 114 30.20 21.33 -20.60
C ARG A 114 31.24 20.92 -19.55
N SER A 115 31.49 19.63 -19.34
CA SER A 115 32.51 19.15 -18.39
C SER A 115 33.94 19.21 -18.93
N ARG A 116 34.13 19.31 -20.26
CA ARG A 116 35.40 19.65 -20.92
C ARG A 116 35.79 21.12 -20.74
N ARG A 117 34.82 22.03 -20.76
CA ARG A 117 35.03 23.48 -20.53
C ARG A 117 35.42 23.83 -19.09
N ILE A 118 35.33 22.87 -18.16
CA ILE A 118 35.74 23.08 -16.77
C ILE A 118 37.21 22.74 -16.67
N ASP A 119 38.05 23.77 -16.67
CA ASP A 119 39.43 23.63 -16.24
C ASP A 119 39.44 23.37 -14.72
N ARG A 120 39.91 22.17 -14.35
CA ARG A 120 39.98 21.74 -12.95
C ARG A 120 41.33 22.08 -12.30
N LYS A 121 42.30 22.55 -13.09
CA LYS A 121 43.62 22.98 -12.59
C LYS A 121 43.54 24.32 -11.87
N VAL A 122 42.61 25.19 -12.29
CA VAL A 122 42.38 26.51 -11.66
C VAL A 122 41.51 26.40 -10.41
N ALA A 123 41.70 27.36 -9.48
CA ALA A 123 40.92 27.48 -8.26
C ALA A 123 39.41 27.61 -8.56
N TYR A 124 38.56 27.04 -7.70
CA TYR A 124 37.12 26.91 -7.95
C TYR A 124 36.43 28.25 -8.29
N SER A 125 36.86 29.34 -7.66
CA SER A 125 36.39 30.72 -7.88
C SER A 125 36.67 31.26 -9.30
N GLN A 126 37.71 30.76 -9.95
CA GLN A 126 38.18 31.21 -11.27
C GLN A 126 37.67 30.30 -12.42
N ARG A 127 36.98 29.21 -12.10
CA ARG A 127 36.45 28.29 -13.11
C ARG A 127 35.22 28.86 -13.79
N SER A 128 35.13 28.76 -15.12
CA SER A 128 34.03 29.24 -15.98
C SER A 128 32.63 28.62 -15.72
N HIS A 129 32.48 27.77 -14.70
CA HIS A 129 31.21 27.18 -14.30
C HIS A 129 30.56 27.97 -13.15
N ARG A 130 29.26 28.22 -13.24
CA ARG A 130 28.49 28.81 -12.14
C ARG A 130 28.48 27.87 -10.93
N GLN A 131 28.62 28.45 -9.74
CA GLN A 131 28.40 27.79 -8.45
C GLN A 131 27.08 27.01 -8.45
N LYS A 132 27.07 25.89 -7.72
CA LYS A 132 25.86 25.07 -7.56
C LYS A 132 24.79 25.91 -6.86
N ARG A 133 23.79 26.36 -7.63
CA ARG A 133 22.66 27.14 -7.12
C ARG A 133 21.68 26.24 -6.36
N PHE A 134 22.07 25.81 -5.17
CA PHE A 134 21.13 25.14 -4.26
C PHE A 134 20.03 26.09 -3.79
N SER A 135 20.35 27.39 -3.64
CA SER A 135 19.43 28.48 -3.30
C SER A 135 18.36 28.76 -4.36
N ASN A 136 18.55 28.33 -5.62
CA ASN A 136 17.54 28.46 -6.67
C ASN A 136 16.38 27.44 -6.54
N ARG A 137 16.47 26.49 -5.59
CA ARG A 137 15.33 25.61 -5.31
C ARG A 137 14.25 26.41 -4.59
N ARG A 138 13.23 26.82 -5.33
CA ARG A 138 12.01 27.43 -4.77
C ARG A 138 11.23 26.49 -3.83
N VAL A 139 11.45 25.18 -3.89
CA VAL A 139 10.69 24.18 -3.11
C VAL A 139 11.59 23.05 -2.60
N LYS A 140 11.41 22.65 -1.34
CA LYS A 140 11.97 21.43 -0.74
C LYS A 140 11.26 20.20 -1.35
N ARG A 141 11.86 19.58 -2.36
CA ARG A 141 11.29 18.40 -3.05
C ARG A 141 11.79 17.10 -2.41
N VAL A 142 10.89 16.14 -2.23
CA VAL A 142 11.24 14.76 -1.87
C VAL A 142 12.03 14.11 -3.03
N PRO A 143 13.12 13.36 -2.75
CA PRO A 143 13.86 12.66 -3.79
C PRO A 143 12.98 11.71 -4.61
N PRO A 144 13.22 11.53 -5.93
CA PRO A 144 12.33 10.77 -6.80
C PRO A 144 12.06 9.32 -6.35
N SER A 145 13.05 8.62 -5.80
CA SER A 145 12.87 7.23 -5.35
C SER A 145 11.98 7.13 -4.12
N ILE A 146 12.22 7.99 -3.13
CA ILE A 146 11.40 8.12 -1.91
C ILE A 146 9.98 8.55 -2.28
N ARG A 147 9.83 9.55 -3.17
CA ARG A 147 8.52 10.00 -3.64
C ARG A 147 7.75 8.85 -4.31
N ALA A 148 8.42 8.04 -5.13
CA ALA A 148 7.77 6.91 -5.79
C ALA A 148 7.28 5.84 -4.80
N ASN A 149 8.00 5.59 -3.71
CA ASN A 149 7.55 4.69 -2.64
C ASN A 149 6.28 5.22 -1.98
N ARG A 150 6.33 6.45 -1.48
CA ARG A 150 5.20 7.09 -0.79
C ARG A 150 3.98 7.25 -1.70
N GLN A 151 4.17 7.52 -2.99
CA GLN A 151 3.07 7.55 -3.95
C GLN A 151 2.39 6.20 -4.15
N LEU A 152 3.13 5.08 -4.07
CA LEU A 152 2.53 3.75 -4.16
C LEU A 152 1.64 3.49 -2.94
N GLU A 153 2.12 3.80 -1.73
CA GLU A 153 1.33 3.72 -0.49
C GLU A 153 0.06 4.57 -0.61
N ASN A 154 0.20 5.85 -0.97
CA ASN A 154 -0.95 6.75 -1.11
C ASN A 154 -1.96 6.27 -2.15
N ARG A 155 -1.51 5.67 -3.26
CA ARG A 155 -2.42 5.10 -4.27
C ARG A 155 -3.19 3.93 -3.68
N VAL A 156 -2.51 2.99 -3.01
CA VAL A 156 -3.18 1.84 -2.40
C VAL A 156 -4.16 2.30 -1.33
N THR A 157 -3.80 3.27 -0.48
CA THR A 157 -4.72 3.85 0.50
C THR A 157 -5.97 4.44 -0.17
N LYS A 158 -5.80 5.19 -1.26
CA LYS A 158 -6.93 5.77 -1.99
C LYS A 158 -7.86 4.69 -2.54
N GLU A 159 -7.31 3.63 -3.14
CA GLU A 159 -8.12 2.51 -3.63
C GLU A 159 -8.84 1.77 -2.48
N LEU A 160 -8.20 1.61 -1.32
CA LEU A 160 -8.84 1.02 -0.14
C LEU A 160 -10.00 1.91 0.37
N CYS A 161 -9.87 3.22 0.32
CA CYS A 161 -10.97 4.14 0.66
C CYS A 161 -12.13 4.10 -0.33
N PHE A 162 -11.93 3.64 -1.57
CA PHE A 162 -13.03 3.36 -2.49
C PHE A 162 -13.73 2.03 -2.18
N LEU A 163 -13.04 1.08 -1.56
CA LEU A 163 -13.60 -0.23 -1.22
C LEU A 163 -14.24 -0.29 0.17
N TYR A 164 -13.69 0.45 1.12
CA TYR A 164 -14.06 0.38 2.53
C TYR A 164 -14.44 1.76 3.07
N PRO A 165 -15.46 1.86 3.95
CA PRO A 165 -15.81 3.12 4.59
C PRO A 165 -14.79 3.43 5.70
N VAL A 166 -13.62 3.91 5.29
CA VAL A 166 -12.48 4.20 6.17
C VAL A 166 -12.67 5.53 6.90
N ASN A 167 -12.46 5.53 8.21
CA ASN A 167 -12.57 6.71 9.06
C ASN A 167 -11.20 7.33 9.39
N VAL A 168 -10.17 6.49 9.48
CA VAL A 168 -8.84 6.93 9.94
C VAL A 168 -7.71 6.14 9.30
N ILE A 169 -6.56 6.79 9.15
CA ILE A 169 -5.31 6.17 8.71
C ILE A 169 -4.31 6.26 9.86
N VAL A 170 -3.75 5.13 10.30
CA VAL A 170 -2.67 5.06 11.27
C VAL A 170 -1.35 4.89 10.53
N TYR A 171 -0.40 5.81 10.73
CA TYR A 171 0.89 5.83 10.04
C TYR A 171 2.04 5.72 11.04
N GLU A 172 2.97 4.78 10.82
CA GLU A 172 4.18 4.69 11.63
C GLU A 172 5.21 5.76 11.22
N VAL A 173 5.63 6.57 12.21
CA VAL A 173 6.67 7.57 12.08
C VAL A 173 8.00 6.98 12.51
N VAL A 174 8.95 6.98 11.57
CA VAL A 174 10.30 6.49 11.81
C VAL A 174 11.17 7.60 12.37
N LYS A 175 11.93 7.28 13.42
CA LYS A 175 12.96 8.15 13.98
C LYS A 175 14.31 7.42 13.97
N ALA A 176 15.36 8.11 13.51
CA ALA A 176 16.72 7.58 13.61
C ALA A 176 17.16 7.58 15.08
N ARG A 177 17.94 6.57 15.48
CA ARG A 177 18.68 6.56 16.74
C ARG A 177 20.17 6.69 16.43
N GLY A 178 20.84 7.67 17.05
CA GLY A 178 22.30 7.87 16.98
C GLY A 178 22.80 8.70 15.78
N SER A 179 24.09 8.57 15.46
CA SER A 179 24.83 9.33 14.44
C SER A 179 24.67 8.80 13.00
N LYS A 180 23.88 7.75 12.78
CA LYS A 180 23.66 7.16 11.46
C LYS A 180 22.70 8.04 10.65
N GLY A 181 23.04 8.26 9.38
CA GLY A 181 22.29 9.14 8.47
C GLY A 181 20.80 8.77 8.33
N PHE A 182 20.00 9.77 7.94
CA PHE A 182 18.54 9.66 7.83
C PHE A 182 18.10 8.51 6.90
N SER A 183 17.15 7.70 7.36
CA SER A 183 16.50 6.69 6.53
C SER A 183 15.72 7.35 5.37
N PRO A 184 15.66 6.73 4.17
CA PRO A 184 14.81 7.19 3.07
C PRO A 184 13.34 7.40 3.49
N VAL A 185 12.85 6.60 4.44
CA VAL A 185 11.50 6.74 5.01
C VAL A 185 11.35 8.08 5.74
N MET A 186 12.30 8.42 6.62
CA MET A 186 12.26 9.65 7.42
C MET A 186 12.23 10.90 6.56
N VAL A 187 12.97 10.90 5.46
CA VAL A 187 13.05 12.03 4.52
C VAL A 187 11.70 12.29 3.84
N GLY A 188 10.88 11.25 3.63
CA GLY A 188 9.60 11.34 2.92
C GLY A 188 8.35 11.27 3.79
N GLN A 189 8.46 10.92 5.08
CA GLN A 189 7.30 10.57 5.91
C GLN A 189 6.30 11.71 6.09
N TYR A 190 6.74 12.93 6.40
CA TYR A 190 5.83 14.06 6.59
C TYR A 190 5.18 14.53 5.29
N TRP A 191 5.90 14.38 4.16
CA TRP A 191 5.28 14.57 2.85
C TRP A 191 4.19 13.53 2.61
N ALA A 192 4.44 12.25 2.91
CA ALA A 192 3.44 11.21 2.76
C ALA A 192 2.21 11.46 3.65
N ILE A 193 2.43 11.77 4.93
CA ILE A 193 1.37 12.11 5.90
C ILE A 193 0.51 13.26 5.35
N SER A 194 1.12 14.35 4.87
CA SER A 194 0.36 15.49 4.32
C SER A 194 -0.50 15.14 3.10
N GLN A 195 -0.17 14.08 2.36
CA GLN A 195 -0.97 13.59 1.24
C GLN A 195 -2.08 12.64 1.72
N LEU A 196 -1.83 11.85 2.77
CA LEU A 196 -2.82 10.96 3.38
C LEU A 196 -3.89 11.74 4.14
N GLU A 197 -3.53 12.85 4.78
CA GLU A 197 -4.46 13.76 5.47
C GLU A 197 -5.50 14.38 4.53
N GLN A 198 -5.22 14.43 3.22
CA GLN A 198 -6.19 14.84 2.20
C GLN A 198 -7.27 13.78 1.93
N ILE A 199 -7.05 12.53 2.37
CA ILE A 199 -7.94 11.39 2.16
C ILE A 199 -8.77 11.14 3.43
N ALA A 200 -8.11 11.02 4.57
CA ALA A 200 -8.76 10.80 5.87
C ALA A 200 -7.84 11.29 7.00
N PRO A 201 -8.37 11.53 8.21
CA PRO A 201 -7.56 11.86 9.38
C PRO A 201 -6.42 10.87 9.61
N VAL A 202 -5.21 11.37 9.89
CA VAL A 202 -4.01 10.54 10.09
C VAL A 202 -3.55 10.56 11.55
N ILE A 203 -3.48 9.38 12.17
CA ILE A 203 -2.89 9.18 13.50
C ILE A 203 -1.45 8.72 13.35
N GLN A 204 -0.52 9.46 13.95
CA GLN A 204 0.89 9.11 13.93
C GLN A 204 1.26 8.19 15.11
N LYS A 205 2.01 7.13 14.84
CA LYS A 205 2.47 6.17 15.85
C LYS A 205 3.97 5.91 15.77
N GLN A 206 4.59 5.57 16.90
CA GLN A 206 6.01 5.23 16.95
C GLN A 206 6.19 3.71 16.94
N GLY A 207 7.26 3.21 16.32
CA GLY A 207 7.46 1.76 16.12
C GLY A 207 7.52 0.90 17.39
N TRP A 208 7.90 1.46 18.54
CA TRP A 208 7.85 0.73 19.81
C TRP A 208 6.42 0.47 20.29
N GLU A 209 5.47 1.38 19.99
CA GLU A 209 4.04 1.16 20.28
C GLU A 209 3.48 0.01 19.43
N THR A 210 3.95 -0.13 18.18
CA THR A 210 3.57 -1.23 17.28
C THR A 210 4.06 -2.58 17.81
N ALA A 211 5.28 -2.64 18.33
CA ALA A 211 5.86 -3.87 18.83
C ALA A 211 5.07 -4.48 20.00
N LEU A 212 4.72 -3.66 20.99
CA LEU A 212 3.91 -4.06 22.14
C LEU A 212 2.53 -4.56 21.72
N LYS A 213 1.91 -3.93 20.71
CA LYS A 213 0.58 -4.31 20.23
C LYS A 213 0.57 -5.60 19.44
N ARG A 214 1.64 -5.86 18.69
CA ARG A 214 1.81 -7.11 17.96
C ARG A 214 1.84 -8.30 18.93
N GLU A 215 2.59 -8.17 20.03
CA GLU A 215 2.65 -9.18 21.09
C GLU A 215 1.27 -9.39 21.74
N ALA A 216 0.58 -8.31 22.08
CA ALA A 216 -0.76 -8.40 22.67
C ALA A 216 -1.81 -9.04 21.76
N LEU A 217 -1.70 -8.86 20.44
CA LEU A 217 -2.57 -9.48 19.45
C LEU A 217 -2.16 -10.93 19.10
N GLY A 218 -1.07 -11.45 19.67
CA GLY A 218 -0.55 -12.78 19.34
C GLY A 218 -0.03 -12.90 17.90
N LEU A 219 0.31 -11.79 17.25
CA LEU A 219 0.76 -11.77 15.86
C LEU A 219 2.23 -12.20 15.78
N ILE A 220 2.51 -13.31 15.10
CA ILE A 220 3.88 -13.80 14.88
C ILE A 220 4.48 -13.04 13.70
N LYS A 221 5.60 -12.34 13.96
CA LYS A 221 6.37 -11.64 12.93
C LYS A 221 7.56 -12.49 12.49
N ASP A 222 7.65 -12.73 11.20
CA ASP A 222 8.85 -13.28 10.61
C ASP A 222 9.95 -12.21 10.57
N LYS A 223 11.09 -12.53 11.19
CA LYS A 223 12.25 -11.63 11.29
C LYS A 223 13.44 -12.12 10.45
N THR A 224 13.41 -13.35 9.94
CA THR A 224 14.56 -13.97 9.26
C THR A 224 14.66 -13.50 7.82
N ASP A 225 13.57 -13.58 7.04
CA ASP A 225 13.54 -13.15 5.65
C ASP A 225 12.41 -12.15 5.38
N LYS A 226 12.78 -10.86 5.40
CA LYS A 226 11.86 -9.74 5.13
C LYS A 226 11.42 -9.64 3.67
N SER A 227 12.02 -10.41 2.77
CA SER A 227 11.63 -10.43 1.35
C SER A 227 10.49 -11.41 1.07
N GLN A 228 10.17 -12.29 2.02
CA GLN A 228 9.06 -13.23 1.88
C GLN A 228 7.74 -12.47 1.72
N GLN A 229 7.02 -12.84 0.67
CA GLN A 229 5.72 -12.26 0.33
C GLN A 229 4.62 -13.00 1.10
N THR A 230 4.73 -13.02 2.42
CA THR A 230 3.77 -13.64 3.32
C THR A 230 3.16 -12.59 4.25
N VAL A 231 2.01 -12.91 4.86
CA VAL A 231 1.33 -12.01 5.80
C VAL A 231 2.25 -11.65 6.98
N ASN A 232 3.06 -12.60 7.43
CA ASN A 232 3.86 -12.52 8.65
C ASN A 232 5.09 -11.61 8.54
N THR A 233 5.48 -11.14 7.34
CA THR A 233 6.65 -10.25 7.21
C THR A 233 6.31 -8.79 7.52
N HIS A 234 5.38 -8.22 6.76
CA HIS A 234 5.07 -6.78 6.82
C HIS A 234 3.58 -6.50 7.05
N ALA A 235 2.67 -7.34 6.56
CA ALA A 235 1.24 -7.10 6.72
C ALA A 235 0.79 -7.15 8.20
N VAL A 236 1.41 -8.00 9.02
CA VAL A 236 1.17 -8.05 10.48
C VAL A 236 1.46 -6.73 11.19
N ASP A 237 2.44 -5.95 10.74
CA ASP A 237 2.70 -4.62 11.31
C ASP A 237 1.59 -3.64 10.94
N GLY A 238 1.07 -3.74 9.71
CA GLY A 238 -0.12 -3.00 9.28
C GLY A 238 -1.35 -3.31 10.15
N ILE A 239 -1.60 -4.59 10.46
CA ILE A 239 -2.71 -5.01 11.35
C ILE A 239 -2.51 -4.42 12.75
N ALA A 240 -1.32 -4.58 13.34
CA ALA A 240 -1.02 -4.06 14.66
C ALA A 240 -1.17 -2.53 14.73
N LEU A 241 -0.76 -1.81 13.67
CA LEU A 241 -0.93 -0.36 13.56
C LEU A 241 -2.40 0.04 13.46
N ALA A 242 -3.17 -0.58 12.56
CA ALA A 242 -4.59 -0.28 12.39
C ALA A 242 -5.37 -0.54 13.69
N ALA A 243 -5.06 -1.65 14.36
CA ALA A 243 -5.67 -2.02 15.63
C ALA A 243 -5.42 -0.99 16.75
N THR A 244 -4.37 -0.17 16.64
CA THR A 244 -4.08 0.89 17.63
C THR A 244 -5.24 1.86 17.82
N HIS A 245 -6.05 2.07 16.78
CA HIS A 245 -7.17 3.00 16.78
C HIS A 245 -8.32 2.51 17.67
N PHE A 246 -8.57 1.20 17.69
CA PHE A 246 -9.67 0.60 18.46
C PHE A 246 -9.34 0.38 19.94
N PHE A 247 -8.07 0.53 20.33
CA PHE A 247 -7.63 0.33 21.71
C PHE A 247 -7.63 1.63 22.51
N ARG A 248 -8.38 1.65 23.62
CA ARG A 248 -8.30 2.72 24.62
C ARG A 248 -7.10 2.49 25.54
N ARG A 249 -6.40 3.55 25.95
CA ARG A 249 -5.18 3.47 26.78
C ARG A 249 -5.39 2.84 28.17
N LYS A 250 -6.63 2.85 28.70
CA LYS A 250 -7.00 2.25 30.00
C LYS A 250 -7.08 0.72 29.98
N ASN A 251 -6.86 0.10 28.82
CA ASN A 251 -7.12 -1.30 28.60
C ASN A 251 -5.86 -2.17 28.69
N TYR A 252 -4.68 -1.60 28.89
CA TYR A 252 -3.44 -2.38 28.97
C TYR A 252 -3.21 -2.86 30.40
N TYR A 253 -3.01 -4.16 30.59
CA TYR A 253 -2.56 -4.71 31.87
C TYR A 253 -1.54 -5.81 31.64
N HIS A 254 -0.65 -6.00 32.61
CA HIS A 254 0.28 -7.13 32.57
C HIS A 254 -0.40 -8.36 33.17
N ARG A 255 -0.37 -9.47 32.44
CA ARG A 255 -0.74 -10.80 32.95
C ARG A 255 0.43 -11.74 32.69
N ASN A 256 0.99 -12.32 33.74
CA ASN A 256 2.14 -13.25 33.66
C ASN A 256 3.35 -12.65 32.90
N GLY A 257 3.69 -11.39 33.15
CA GLY A 257 4.82 -10.70 32.50
C GLY A 257 4.56 -10.26 31.06
N LYS A 258 3.45 -10.66 30.44
CA LYS A 258 3.06 -10.25 29.07
C LYS A 258 2.02 -9.14 29.10
N LEU A 259 2.13 -8.21 28.15
CA LEU A 259 1.13 -7.16 27.96
C LEU A 259 -0.15 -7.77 27.36
N SER A 260 -1.24 -7.75 28.12
CA SER A 260 -2.55 -8.20 27.70
C SER A 260 -3.42 -7.01 27.31
N VAL A 261 -4.23 -7.19 26.28
CA VAL A 261 -5.19 -6.19 25.78
C VAL A 261 -6.58 -6.84 25.81
N PRO A 262 -7.63 -6.16 26.31
CA PRO A 262 -8.99 -6.68 26.29
C PRO A 262 -9.43 -6.90 24.86
N LYS A 263 -10.39 -7.82 24.77
CA LYS A 263 -10.96 -8.47 23.58
C LYS A 263 -11.74 -7.51 22.68
N ASN A 264 -11.15 -6.37 22.35
CA ASN A 264 -11.77 -5.26 21.60
C ASN A 264 -11.32 -5.22 20.13
N CYS A 265 -10.35 -6.07 19.75
CA CYS A 265 -9.88 -6.18 18.38
C CYS A 265 -9.58 -7.65 18.07
N ASP A 266 -10.40 -8.25 17.23
CA ASP A 266 -10.17 -9.62 16.76
C ASP A 266 -9.39 -9.59 15.44
N VAL A 267 -8.38 -10.46 15.34
CA VAL A 267 -7.62 -10.70 14.11
C VAL A 267 -8.22 -11.91 13.42
N THR A 268 -8.53 -11.79 12.13
CA THR A 268 -9.11 -12.87 11.33
C THR A 268 -8.37 -13.03 10.02
N ASN A 269 -8.47 -14.19 9.38
CA ASN A 269 -8.00 -14.35 8.01
C ASN A 269 -8.66 -13.31 7.10
N ALA A 270 -7.84 -12.69 6.26
CA ALA A 270 -8.20 -11.61 5.35
C ALA A 270 -7.57 -11.85 3.97
N VAL A 271 -8.03 -11.09 2.97
CA VAL A 271 -7.36 -11.08 1.66
C VAL A 271 -5.93 -10.59 1.84
N PHE A 272 -4.97 -11.31 1.27
CA PHE A 272 -3.57 -10.91 1.22
C PHE A 272 -3.19 -10.52 -0.20
N SER A 273 -2.72 -9.30 -0.37
CA SER A 273 -2.33 -8.74 -1.68
C SER A 273 -0.85 -8.39 -1.71
N VAL A 274 -0.16 -8.84 -2.75
CA VAL A 274 1.21 -8.40 -3.04
C VAL A 274 1.15 -7.32 -4.12
N ILE A 275 1.43 -6.08 -3.74
CA ILE A 275 1.30 -4.93 -4.64
C ILE A 275 2.69 -4.45 -5.04
N ARG A 276 2.91 -4.34 -6.35
CA ARG A 276 4.14 -3.77 -6.89
C ARG A 276 3.86 -2.92 -8.10
N ARG A 277 4.74 -1.97 -8.36
CA ARG A 277 4.70 -1.25 -9.65
C ARG A 277 4.92 -2.25 -10.78
N ALA A 278 4.07 -2.22 -11.81
CA ALA A 278 4.21 -3.08 -12.97
C ALA A 278 5.67 -3.08 -13.49
N PRO A 279 6.25 -4.26 -13.78
CA PRO A 279 7.64 -4.36 -14.20
C PRO A 279 7.88 -3.71 -15.57
N ILE A 280 6.82 -3.44 -16.32
CA ILE A 280 6.81 -2.96 -17.70
C ILE A 280 6.80 -1.42 -17.73
N SER A 281 7.56 -0.83 -18.65
CA SER A 281 7.52 0.61 -18.85
C SER A 281 6.27 1.02 -19.63
N ARG A 282 5.71 2.21 -19.38
CA ARG A 282 4.53 2.72 -20.12
C ARG A 282 4.75 2.69 -21.63
N ARG A 283 5.99 2.94 -22.08
CA ARG A 283 6.38 2.90 -23.50
C ARG A 283 6.40 1.49 -24.08
N GLN A 284 6.49 0.44 -23.27
CA GLN A 284 6.40 -0.95 -23.73
C GLN A 284 4.97 -1.49 -23.71
N LEU A 285 4.01 -0.76 -23.14
CA LEU A 285 2.62 -1.24 -23.08
C LEU A 285 2.02 -1.42 -24.48
N HIS A 286 2.40 -0.59 -25.47
CA HIS A 286 1.94 -0.75 -26.85
C HIS A 286 2.46 -2.03 -27.54
N LEU A 287 3.55 -2.62 -27.02
CA LEU A 287 4.09 -3.89 -27.51
C LEU A 287 3.33 -5.09 -26.93
N LEU A 288 2.57 -4.89 -25.85
CA LEU A 288 1.69 -5.90 -25.29
C LEU A 288 0.37 -5.85 -26.07
N GLN A 289 0.30 -6.60 -27.17
CA GLN A 289 -0.97 -6.88 -27.82
C GLN A 289 -1.72 -7.91 -26.96
N PHE A 290 -2.56 -7.43 -26.05
CA PHE A 290 -3.52 -8.30 -25.39
C PHE A 290 -4.51 -8.77 -26.46
N SER A 291 -4.57 -10.08 -26.72
CA SER A 291 -5.63 -10.60 -27.56
C SER A 291 -6.96 -10.21 -26.92
N LYS A 292 -7.83 -9.53 -27.69
CA LYS A 292 -9.23 -9.35 -27.32
C LYS A 292 -9.87 -10.74 -27.31
N ARG A 293 -9.72 -11.53 -26.25
CA ARG A 293 -10.46 -12.78 -26.10
C ARG A 293 -11.72 -12.52 -25.26
N LEU A 294 -12.82 -12.48 -26.01
CA LEU A 294 -14.18 -12.93 -25.67
C LEU A 294 -15.03 -11.98 -24.81
N SER A 295 -15.63 -10.96 -25.43
CA SER A 295 -16.92 -10.40 -24.98
C SER A 295 -18.06 -10.57 -25.98
N GLU A 296 -17.88 -11.34 -27.05
CA GLU A 296 -18.93 -11.59 -28.04
C GLU A 296 -18.88 -13.06 -28.47
N LYS A 297 -20.04 -13.72 -28.37
CA LYS A 297 -20.37 -15.13 -28.71
C LYS A 297 -20.18 -16.19 -27.63
N SER A 298 -21.15 -16.21 -26.71
CA SER A 298 -21.78 -17.46 -26.23
C SER A 298 -23.23 -17.21 -25.81
N HIS A 299 -24.03 -16.63 -26.72
CA HIS A 299 -25.43 -17.02 -26.82
C HIS A 299 -25.46 -18.28 -27.68
N LEU A 300 -26.28 -19.26 -27.28
CA LEU A 300 -26.42 -20.63 -27.80
C LEU A 300 -25.38 -21.62 -27.26
N LEU A 301 -25.65 -22.13 -26.06
CA LEU A 301 -25.77 -23.58 -25.79
C LEU A 301 -26.60 -23.71 -24.51
N HIS A 302 -27.85 -24.18 -24.64
CA HIS A 302 -28.66 -24.61 -23.51
C HIS A 302 -27.93 -25.75 -22.77
N PRO A 303 -27.87 -25.74 -21.42
CA PRO A 303 -27.47 -26.93 -20.68
C PRO A 303 -28.69 -27.85 -20.52
N SER A 304 -28.66 -29.02 -21.16
CA SER A 304 -29.46 -30.16 -20.74
C SER A 304 -29.12 -30.51 -19.28
N PRO A 305 -30.08 -30.92 -18.46
CA PRO A 305 -29.84 -31.21 -17.05
C PRO A 305 -29.28 -32.63 -16.97
N LEU A 306 -28.04 -32.81 -16.51
CA LEU A 306 -27.56 -34.01 -15.82
C LEU A 306 -26.11 -33.76 -15.38
N ASN A 307 -25.87 -34.03 -14.10
CA ASN A 307 -24.62 -33.97 -13.33
C ASN A 307 -24.20 -32.60 -12.75
N PRO A 308 -24.41 -32.38 -11.43
CA PRO A 308 -23.83 -31.24 -10.74
C PRO A 308 -22.32 -31.44 -10.53
N PRO A 309 -21.49 -30.41 -10.71
CA PRO A 309 -20.08 -30.49 -10.37
C PRO A 309 -19.91 -30.45 -8.84
N ILE A 310 -19.17 -31.43 -8.33
CA ILE A 310 -18.75 -31.57 -6.94
C ILE A 310 -18.00 -30.30 -6.51
N LEU A 311 -18.58 -29.56 -5.56
CA LEU A 311 -17.89 -28.50 -4.86
C LEU A 311 -16.85 -29.16 -3.93
N GLY A 312 -15.58 -28.88 -4.17
CA GLY A 312 -14.54 -29.03 -3.15
C GLY A 312 -14.76 -28.00 -2.04
N ASP A 313 -14.67 -28.48 -0.81
CA ASP A 313 -14.91 -27.75 0.43
C ASP A 313 -14.03 -26.48 0.55
N PHE A 314 -14.70 -25.35 0.84
CA PHE A 314 -14.12 -24.06 1.23
C PHE A 314 -14.70 -23.62 2.58
#